data_AF-K9S8J4-F1
#
_entry.id   AF-K9S8J4-F1
#
_cell.length_a   1.000
_cell.length_b   1.000
_cell.length_c   1.000
_cell.angle_alpha   90.00
_cell.angle_beta   90.00
_cell.angle_gamma   90.00
#
_symmetry.space_group_name_H-M   'P 1'
#
loop_
_entity.id
_entity.type
_entity.pdbx_description
1 polymer ?
#
loop_
_entity_poly.entity_id
_entity_poly.type
_entity_poly.pdbx_seq_one_letter_code
_entity_poly.pdbx_strand_id
1 'polypeptide(L)' 'MVVEDLIAGDAVRYVGPDPKIKADYGGPLTIVATDRVQRRAICINPEGRCLVGVAVSDLQKIRPA' A
#
# COMPACT_ATOMS: atom_id res chain seq x y z
N MET A 1 -12.75 -5.06 -14.91
CA MET A 1 -11.69 -5.13 -13.90
C MET A 1 -11.85 -3.90 -13.01
N VAL A 2 -12.46 -4.06 -11.83
CA VAL A 2 -12.69 -2.93 -10.91
C VAL A 2 -11.40 -2.77 -10.10
N VAL A 3 -10.64 -1.71 -10.36
CA VAL A 3 -9.57 -1.30 -9.45
C VAL A 3 -10.28 -0.66 -8.28
N GLU A 4 -10.32 -1.32 -7.11
CA GLU A 4 -10.81 -0.66 -5.89
C GLU A 4 -10.02 0.64 -5.73
N ASP A 5 -10.71 1.78 -5.64
CA ASP A 5 -10.09 3.08 -5.36
C ASP A 5 -9.45 2.98 -3.97
N LEU A 6 -8.12 2.83 -3.96
CA LEU A 6 -7.32 2.93 -2.75
C LEU A 6 -7.21 4.41 -2.39
N ILE A 7 -7.58 4.76 -1.16
CA ILE A 7 -7.59 6.15 -0.68
C ILE A 7 -6.77 6.29 0.60
N ALA A 8 -6.40 7.53 0.95
CA ALA A 8 -5.76 7.82 2.22
C ALA A 8 -6.63 7.34 3.40
N GLY A 9 -5.99 6.68 4.37
CA GLY A 9 -6.63 6.04 5.52
C GLY A 9 -6.95 4.56 5.32
N ASP A 10 -6.88 4.04 4.10
CA ASP A 10 -7.11 2.60 3.87
C ASP A 10 -5.99 1.75 4.48
N ALA A 11 -6.39 0.71 5.22
CA ALA A 11 -5.49 -0.36 5.63
C ALA A 11 -5.23 -1.29 4.45
N VAL A 12 -3.97 -1.53 4.13
CA VAL A 12 -3.52 -2.36 3.01
C VAL A 12 -2.37 -3.27 3.43
N ARG A 13 -2.04 -4.25 2.60
CA ARG A 13 -0.80 -5.02 2.68
C ARG A 13 -0.09 -5.00 1.33
N TYR A 14 1.23 -5.11 1.36
CA TYR A 14 2.01 -5.27 0.14
C TYR A 14 1.93 -6.70 -0.38
N VAL A 15 1.58 -6.86 -1.66
CA VAL A 15 1.48 -8.15 -2.37
C VAL A 15 2.31 -8.18 -3.66
N GLY A 16 3.11 -7.14 -3.91
CA GLY A 16 3.95 -7.03 -5.10
C GLY A 16 5.12 -8.02 -5.14
N PRO A 17 5.84 -8.06 -6.27
CA PRO A 17 6.88 -9.05 -6.54
C PRO A 17 8.21 -8.75 -5.82
N ASP A 18 8.47 -7.52 -5.39
CA ASP A 18 9.74 -7.14 -4.76
C ASP A 18 9.91 -7.81 -3.38
N PRO A 19 10.91 -8.72 -3.22
CA PRO A 19 11.11 -9.46 -1.97
C PRO A 19 11.63 -8.57 -0.83
N LYS A 20 12.34 -7.48 -1.14
CA LYS A 20 12.86 -6.55 -0.13
C LYS A 20 11.74 -5.74 0.47
N ILE A 21 10.83 -5.20 -0.35
CA ILE A 21 9.63 -4.52 0.14
C ILE A 21 8.80 -5.48 0.98
N LYS A 22 8.64 -6.73 0.53
CA LYS A 22 7.90 -7.74 1.29
C LYS A 22 8.57 -8.09 2.63
N ALA A 23 9.89 -8.12 2.71
CA ALA A 23 10.61 -8.36 3.96
C ALA A 23 10.51 -7.16 4.91
N ASP A 24 10.67 -5.94 4.39
CA ASP A 24 10.71 -4.71 5.19
C ASP A 24 9.29 -4.22 5.59
N TYR A 25 8.29 -4.46 4.73
CA TYR A 25 6.93 -3.90 4.80
C TYR A 25 5.82 -4.96 4.62
N GLY A 26 6.11 -6.25 4.81
CA GLY A 26 5.13 -7.34 4.64
C GLY A 26 3.96 -7.34 5.64
N GLY A 27 4.02 -6.50 6.66
CA GLY A 27 2.95 -6.29 7.63
C GLY A 27 1.81 -5.41 7.11
N PRO A 28 0.86 -5.03 8.00
CA PRO A 28 -0.17 -4.07 7.66
C PRO A 28 0.45 -2.69 7.38
N LEU A 29 -0.13 -1.99 6.42
CA LEU A 29 0.24 -0.65 5.99
C LEU A 29 -1.00 0.22 5.98
N THR A 30 -0.83 1.52 6.16
CA THR A 30 -1.90 2.51 5.99
C THR A 30 -1.52 3.45 4.85
N ILE A 31 -2.44 3.69 3.93
CA ILE A 31 -2.21 4.64 2.85
C ILE A 31 -2.23 6.06 3.42
N VAL A 32 -1.17 6.82 3.16
CA VAL A 32 -1.05 8.23 3.52
C VAL A 32 -1.50 9.12 2.37
N ALA A 33 -1.09 8.78 1.15
CA ALA A 33 -1.41 9.54 -0.06
C ALA A 33 -1.39 8.65 -1.29
N THR A 34 -2.12 9.04 -2.32
CA THR A 34 -2.16 8.35 -3.63
C THR A 34 -2.01 9.35 -4.77
N ASP A 35 -1.12 9.04 -5.70
CA ASP A 35 -1.05 9.69 -7.00
C ASP A 35 -1.88 8.89 -8.01
N ARG A 36 -3.04 9.42 -8.38
CA ARG A 36 -3.96 8.79 -9.35
C ARG A 36 -3.43 8.84 -10.79
N VAL A 37 -2.60 9.82 -11.12
CA VAL A 37 -2.03 9.97 -12.48
C VAL A 37 -0.98 8.90 -12.70
N GLN A 38 -0.07 8.72 -11.73
CA GLN A 38 1.00 7.73 -11.80
C GLN A 38 0.62 6.35 -11.27
N ARG A 39 -0.59 6.21 -10.68
CA ARG A 39 -1.05 4.98 -10.01
C ARG A 39 -0.08 4.49 -8.94
N ARG A 40 0.41 5.42 -8.12
CA ARG A 40 1.34 5.15 -7.01
C ARG A 40 0.75 5.59 -5.68
N ALA A 41 1.24 5.00 -4.61
CA ALA A 41 0.84 5.34 -3.25
C ALA A 41 2.04 5.57 -2.34
N ILE A 42 1.78 6.29 -1.26
CA ILE A 42 2.64 6.39 -0.09
C ILE A 42 1.93 5.68 1.03
N CYS A 43 2.60 4.70 1.63
CA CYS A 43 2.09 3.93 2.75
C CYS A 43 2.98 4.09 3.98
N ILE A 44 2.41 3.95 5.18
CA ILE A 44 3.15 3.92 6.44
C ILE A 44 2.85 2.63 7.19
N ASN A 45 3.87 2.04 7.80
CA ASN A 45 3.71 0.87 8.66
C ASN A 45 3.48 1.28 10.13
N PRO A 46 3.07 0.35 11.03
CA PRO A 46 2.85 0.65 12.45
C PRO A 46 4.08 1.16 13.21
N GLU A 47 5.28 0.90 12.69
CA GLU A 47 6.55 1.35 13.27
C GLU A 47 6.94 2.76 12.81
N GLY A 48 6.11 3.41 11.97
CA GLY A 48 6.34 4.76 11.45
C GLY A 48 7.24 4.82 10.21
N ARG A 49 7.56 3.69 9.59
CA ARG A 49 8.38 3.64 8.35
C ARG A 49 7.49 3.86 7.12
N CYS A 50 7.95 4.75 6.23
CA CYS A 50 7.21 5.11 5.02
C CYS A 50 7.69 4.32 3.79
N LEU A 51 6.76 3.69 3.09
CA LEU A 51 6.94 3.12 1.76
C LEU A 51 6.40 4.10 0.71
N VAL A 52 7.31 4.75 -0.02
CA VAL A 52 6.98 5.82 -0.97
C VAL A 52 7.01 5.31 -2.40
N GLY A 53 6.02 5.69 -3.21
CA GLY A 53 6.02 5.46 -4.65
C GLY A 53 5.74 4.01 -5.06
N VAL A 54 5.13 3.22 -4.18
CA VAL A 54 4.70 1.84 -4.47
C VAL A 54 3.53 1.85 -5.46
N ALA A 55 3.48 0.90 -6.38
CA ALA A 55 2.36 0.79 -7.31
C ALA A 55 1.09 0.39 -6.55
N VAL A 56 -0.04 1.04 -6.86
CA VAL A 56 -1.33 0.68 -6.24
C VAL A 56 -1.77 -0.75 -6.55
N SER A 57 -1.31 -1.32 -7.67
CA SER A 57 -1.54 -2.72 -8.04
C SER A 57 -0.85 -3.73 -7.13
N ASP A 58 0.20 -3.28 -6.43
CA ASP A 58 0.99 -4.10 -5.53
C ASP A 58 0.46 -4.03 -4.09
N LEU A 59 -0.68 -3.36 -3.89
CA LEU A 59 -1.34 -3.18 -2.61
C LEU A 59 -2.70 -3.90 -2.63
N GLN A 60 -3.02 -4.55 -1.52
CA GLN A 60 -4.32 -5.18 -1.32
C GLN A 60 -4.98 -4.63 -0.06
N LYS A 61 -6.22 -4.15 -0.19
CA LYS A 61 -7.02 -3.63 0.93
C LYS A 61 -7.31 -4.72 1.96
N ILE A 62 -7.06 -4.42 3.23
CA ILE A 62 -7.40 -5.27 4.38
C ILE A 62 -8.79 -4.84 4.83
N ARG A 63 -9.80 -5.69 4.61
CA ARG A 63 -11.14 -5.44 5.14
C ARG A 63 -11.18 -5.90 6.61
N PRO A 64 -11.64 -5.07 7.55
CA PRO A 64 -12.00 -5.59 8.86
C PRO A 64 -13.14 -6.60 8.69
N ALA A 65 -13.06 -7.71 9.43
CA ALA A 65 -14.06 -8.78 9.44
C ALA A 65 -15.42 -8.30 9.97
#